data_AF-A0A7L2RWC4-F1
#
_entry.id   AF-A0A7L2RWC4-F1
#
_cell.length_a   1.000
_cell.length_b   1.000
_cell.length_c   1.000
_cell.angle_alpha   90.00
_cell.angle_beta   90.00
_cell.angle_gamma   90.00
#
_symmetry.space_group_name_H-M   'P 1'
#
loop_
_entity.id
_entity.type
_entity.pdbx_description
1 polymer ?
#
loop_
_entity_poly.entity_id
_entity_poly.type
_entity_poly.pdbx_seq_one_letter_code
_entity_poly.pdbx_strand_id
1 'polypeptide(L)'
;MVASSLGSGTDLGKELEEGRIFIVDYEVLEDIPADTIYGRQQYVAAPLCLFHQGADGLLRPIAIQVRMSHLKPCCRECGDGLRPWGGVPQLSQTPGPSSPIFLPSDDEWDWLLAKTWVRNADFYSHQLLT
;
A
#
# COMPACT_ATOMS: atom_id res chain seq x y z
N MET A 1 -2.39 12.63 12.35
CA MET A 1 -1.79 11.31 12.08
C MET A 1 -0.27 11.42 12.00
N VAL A 2 0.31 12.18 11.07
CA VAL A 2 1.77 12.18 10.83
C VAL A 2 2.58 13.30 11.52
N ALA A 3 1.96 14.09 12.41
CA ALA A 3 2.61 15.28 12.99
C ALA A 3 3.92 14.96 13.74
N SER A 4 4.00 13.81 14.41
CA SER A 4 5.21 13.34 15.09
C SER A 4 6.37 13.04 14.15
N SER A 5 6.10 12.86 12.84
CA SER A 5 7.11 12.55 11.84
C SER A 5 7.65 13.77 11.09
N LEU A 6 6.99 14.93 11.15
CA LEU A 6 7.33 16.12 10.34
C LEU A 6 8.25 17.13 11.05
N GLY A 7 8.41 17.03 12.37
CA GLY A 7 9.20 17.97 13.19
C GLY A 7 8.38 19.12 13.79
N SER A 8 9.00 19.95 14.62
CA SER A 8 8.33 21.08 15.29
C SER A 8 8.17 22.29 14.35
N GLY A 9 7.02 22.97 14.43
CA GLY A 9 6.77 24.23 13.72
C GLY A 9 6.23 24.10 12.29
N THR A 10 6.02 22.87 11.81
CA THR A 10 5.45 22.59 10.49
C THR A 10 4.16 21.75 10.58
N ASP A 11 3.50 21.56 9.45
CA ASP A 11 2.35 20.68 9.29
C ASP A 11 2.37 20.06 7.89
N LEU A 12 1.52 19.06 7.66
CA LEU A 12 1.51 18.32 6.39
C LEU A 12 1.24 19.24 5.17
N GLY A 13 0.43 20.29 5.34
CA GLY A 13 0.11 21.22 4.25
C GLY A 13 1.34 22.02 3.83
N LYS A 14 2.07 22.57 4.80
CA LYS A 14 3.34 23.28 4.53
C LYS A 14 4.38 22.39 3.89
N GLU A 15 4.58 21.18 4.43
CA GLU A 15 5.55 20.24 3.87
C GLU A 15 5.20 19.83 2.42
N LEU A 16 3.90 19.80 2.09
CA LEU A 16 3.42 19.55 0.74
C LEU A 16 3.69 20.75 -0.19
N GLU A 17 3.39 21.98 0.25
CA GLU A 17 3.69 23.22 -0.50
C GLU A 17 5.19 23.40 -0.74
N GLU A 18 6.02 22.99 0.21
CA GLU A 18 7.48 23.05 0.13
C GLU A 18 8.09 21.86 -0.65
N GLY A 19 7.27 20.95 -1.18
CA GLY A 19 7.72 19.84 -2.03
C GLY A 19 8.53 18.76 -1.30
N ARG A 20 8.34 18.62 0.02
CA ARG A 20 9.04 17.64 0.86
C ARG A 20 8.23 16.36 1.11
N ILE A 21 7.02 16.29 0.57
CA ILE A 21 6.16 15.11 0.66
C ILE A 21 6.18 14.36 -0.67
N PHE A 22 6.47 13.07 -0.59
CA PHE A 22 6.57 12.18 -1.74
C PHE A 22 5.60 11.01 -1.57
N ILE A 23 5.10 10.49 -2.69
CA ILE A 23 4.18 9.37 -2.70
C ILE A 23 4.73 8.24 -3.58
N VAL A 24 4.51 7.00 -3.14
CA VAL A 24 4.71 5.82 -3.97
C VAL A 24 3.40 5.04 -3.97
N ASP A 25 2.84 4.86 -5.16
CA ASP A 25 1.55 4.23 -5.38
C ASP A 25 1.73 2.93 -6.17
N TYR A 26 1.40 1.80 -5.55
CA TYR A 26 1.45 0.48 -6.17
C TYR A 26 0.08 0.02 -6.67
N GLU A 27 -0.81 0.95 -7.04
CA GLU A 27 -2.13 0.66 -7.64
C GLU A 27 -2.06 -0.33 -8.80
N VAL A 28 -0.98 -0.35 -9.59
CA VAL A 28 -0.81 -1.30 -10.70
C VAL A 28 -0.84 -2.78 -10.26
N LEU A 29 -0.61 -3.07 -8.97
CA LEU A 29 -0.67 -4.42 -8.40
C LEU A 29 -2.06 -4.79 -7.90
N GLU A 30 -3.02 -3.86 -7.94
CA GLU A 30 -4.40 -4.11 -7.55
C GLU A 30 -5.03 -5.19 -8.44
N ASP A 31 -5.79 -6.08 -7.82
CA ASP A 31 -6.47 -7.20 -8.47
C ASP A 31 -5.58 -8.19 -9.24
N ILE A 32 -4.26 -8.13 -9.08
CA ILE A 32 -3.37 -9.20 -9.57
C ILE A 32 -3.68 -10.50 -8.82
N PRO A 33 -4.02 -11.60 -9.53
CA PRO A 33 -4.31 -12.86 -8.88
C PRO A 33 -3.04 -13.43 -8.24
N ALA A 34 -3.12 -13.74 -6.95
CA ALA A 34 -2.04 -14.40 -6.25
C ALA A 34 -2.10 -15.92 -6.46
N ASP A 35 -0.98 -16.51 -6.88
CA ASP A 35 -0.90 -17.95 -7.17
C ASP A 35 -0.74 -18.79 -5.90
N THR A 36 -0.68 -20.11 -6.08
CA THR A 36 -0.39 -21.09 -5.04
C THR A 36 1.01 -21.66 -5.24
N ILE A 37 1.88 -21.50 -4.25
CA ILE A 37 3.25 -22.02 -4.29
C ILE A 37 3.34 -23.20 -3.31
N TYR A 38 3.72 -24.37 -3.83
CA TYR A 38 3.76 -25.63 -3.06
C TYR A 38 2.45 -25.93 -2.31
N GLY A 39 1.31 -25.67 -2.95
CA GLY A 39 -0.02 -25.86 -2.35
C GLY A 39 -0.42 -24.79 -1.33
N ARG A 40 0.38 -23.73 -1.12
CA ARG A 40 0.07 -22.63 -0.20
C ARG A 40 -0.36 -21.37 -0.95
N GLN A 41 -1.52 -20.84 -0.57
CA GLN A 41 -2.04 -19.57 -1.08
C GLN A 41 -1.04 -18.43 -0.81
N GLN A 42 -0.67 -17.71 -1.86
CA GLN A 42 0.12 -16.49 -1.77
C GLN A 42 -0.80 -15.26 -1.75
N TYR A 43 -0.20 -14.10 -1.54
CA TYR A 43 -0.92 -12.85 -1.37
C TYR A 43 -0.14 -11.73 -2.03
N VAL A 44 -0.87 -10.82 -2.66
CA VAL A 44 -0.32 -9.59 -3.26
C VAL A 44 -1.07 -8.42 -2.66
N ALA A 45 -0.33 -7.35 -2.37
CA ALA A 45 -0.90 -6.10 -1.90
C ALA A 45 -0.58 -4.97 -2.89
N ALA A 46 -1.45 -3.95 -2.90
CA ALA A 46 -1.28 -2.70 -3.64
C ALA A 46 -1.16 -1.53 -2.65
N PRO A 47 -0.02 -1.41 -1.94
CA PRO A 47 0.14 -0.40 -0.89
C PRO A 47 0.29 1.02 -1.46
N LEU A 48 -0.11 2.00 -0.66
CA LEU A 48 0.14 3.43 -0.88
C LEU A 48 1.04 3.95 0.24
N CYS A 49 2.17 4.56 -0.12
CA CYS A 49 3.20 4.98 0.83
C CYS A 49 3.43 6.49 0.74
N LEU A 50 3.37 7.16 1.89
CA LEU A 50 3.72 8.57 2.02
C LEU A 50 5.10 8.70 2.67
N PHE A 51 5.95 9.51 2.05
CA PHE A 51 7.30 9.80 2.52
C PHE A 51 7.47 11.29 2.79
N HIS A 52 8.30 11.60 3.79
CA HIS A 52 8.76 12.96 4.07
C HIS A 52 10.27 13.03 3.90
N GLN A 53 10.75 14.07 3.24
CA GLN A 53 12.17 14.40 3.18
C GLN A 53 12.56 15.28 4.36
N GLY A 54 13.41 14.76 5.24
CA GLY A 54 13.95 15.53 6.35
C GLY A 54 14.94 16.62 5.90
N ALA A 55 15.31 17.51 6.82
CA ALA A 55 16.35 18.51 6.58
C ALA A 55 17.74 17.89 6.28
N ASP A 56 17.95 16.63 6.66
CA ASP A 56 19.13 15.85 6.32
C ASP A 56 19.09 15.26 4.90
N GLY A 57 18.04 15.56 4.12
CA GLY A 57 17.85 15.10 2.76
C GLY A 57 17.35 13.66 2.65
N LEU A 58 17.19 12.94 3.76
CA LEU A 58 16.76 11.54 3.77
C LEU A 58 15.23 11.44 3.69
N LEU A 59 14.76 10.57 2.80
CA LEU A 59 13.35 10.21 2.69
C LEU A 59 12.98 9.17 3.75
N ARG A 60 11.92 9.43 4.50
CA ARG A 60 11.42 8.55 5.55
C ARG A 60 9.95 8.24 5.32
N PRO A 61 9.53 6.96 5.42
CA PRO A 61 8.11 6.62 5.36
C PRO A 61 7.40 7.17 6.60
N ILE A 62 6.30 7.89 6.39
CA ILE A 62 5.51 8.53 7.45
C ILE A 62 4.08 8.00 7.55
N ALA A 63 3.59 7.33 6.50
CA ALA A 63 2.33 6.60 6.51
C ALA A 63 2.33 5.52 5.43
N ILE A 64 1.73 4.37 5.71
CA ILE A 64 1.53 3.28 4.74
C ILE A 64 0.09 2.79 4.85
N GLN A 65 -0.66 2.85 3.76
CA GLN A 65 -1.95 2.18 3.66
C GLN A 65 -1.76 0.87 2.89
N VAL A 66 -1.97 -0.26 3.55
CA VAL A 66 -1.87 -1.58 2.92
C VAL A 66 -3.24 -2.00 2.42
N ARG A 67 -3.35 -2.22 1.11
CA ARG A 67 -4.53 -2.83 0.48
C ARG A 67 -4.19 -4.24 0.07
N MET A 68 -4.86 -5.22 0.67
CA MET A 68 -4.78 -6.59 0.17
C MET A 68 -5.81 -6.72 -0.94
N SER A 69 -5.34 -7.03 -2.16
CA SER A 69 -6.22 -7.44 -3.25
C SER A 69 -7.09 -8.56 -2.70
N HIS A 70 -8.41 -8.40 -2.80
CA HIS A 70 -9.38 -9.31 -2.19
C HIS A 70 -8.87 -10.75 -2.29
N LEU A 71 -8.85 -11.44 -1.15
CA LEU A 71 -8.84 -12.89 -1.00
C LEU A 71 -9.93 -13.52 -1.91
N LYS A 72 -9.75 -13.45 -3.22
CA LYS A 72 -10.37 -14.34 -4.15
C LYS A 72 -9.40 -15.50 -4.22
N PRO A 73 -9.60 -16.56 -3.41
CA PRO A 73 -8.97 -17.82 -3.76
C PRO A 73 -9.25 -18.04 -5.25
N CYS A 74 -8.23 -18.47 -5.98
CA CYS A 74 -8.42 -18.96 -7.33
C CYS A 74 -9.29 -20.22 -7.21
N CYS A 75 -10.61 -20.07 -7.07
CA CYS A 75 -11.57 -21.14 -7.17
C CYS A 75 -11.57 -21.56 -8.63
N ARG A 76 -10.62 -22.43 -8.98
CA ARG A 76 -10.79 -23.36 -10.08
C ARG A 76 -12.01 -24.19 -9.70
N GLU A 77 -13.10 -24.02 -10.44
CA GLU A 77 -14.43 -24.63 -10.25
C GLU A 77 -15.42 -23.86 -9.34
N CYS A 78 -15.88 -22.69 -9.80
CA CYS A 78 -17.31 -22.36 -9.73
C CYS A 78 -17.73 -21.88 -11.12
N GLY A 79 -18.33 -22.78 -11.90
CA GLY A 79 -19.16 -22.34 -13.01
C GLY A 79 -20.35 -21.61 -12.43
N ASP A 80 -20.41 -20.29 -12.62
CA ASP A 80 -21.65 -19.56 -12.90
C ASP A 80 -21.34 -18.07 -13.12
N GLY A 81 -21.75 -17.59 -14.29
CA GLY A 81 -22.16 -16.22 -14.52
C GLY A 81 -21.06 -15.18 -14.60
N LEU A 82 -20.87 -14.63 -15.80
CA LEU A 82 -20.22 -13.32 -15.99
C LEU A 82 -20.66 -12.35 -14.89
N ARG A 83 -19.72 -11.88 -14.07
CA ARG A 83 -19.86 -10.52 -13.54
C ARG A 83 -19.41 -9.60 -14.67
N PRO A 84 -20.26 -8.65 -15.12
CA PRO A 84 -19.85 -7.70 -16.13
C PRO A 84 -18.71 -6.84 -15.56
N TRP A 85 -17.64 -6.73 -16.33
CA TRP A 85 -16.56 -5.76 -16.18
C TRP A 85 -17.11 -4.33 -16.43
N GLY A 86 -18.09 -3.91 -15.65
CA GLY A 86 -18.88 -2.69 -15.84
C GLY A 86 -18.93 -1.78 -14.62
N GLY A 87 -18.14 -2.05 -13.59
CA GLY A 87 -17.85 -1.09 -12.54
C GLY A 87 -16.36 -0.77 -12.62
N VAL A 88 -16.02 0.46 -12.99
CA VAL A 88 -14.70 1.02 -12.67
C VAL A 88 -14.47 0.70 -11.19
N PRO A 89 -13.41 -0.03 -10.78
CA PRO A 89 -13.07 -0.15 -9.37
C PRO A 89 -12.94 1.27 -8.86
N GLN A 90 -13.94 1.71 -8.11
CA GLN A 90 -13.95 3.03 -7.52
C GLN A 90 -12.73 3.08 -6.61
N LEU A 91 -11.75 3.93 -6.95
CA LEU A 91 -10.55 4.29 -6.17
C LEU A 91 -10.56 3.65 -4.77
N SER A 92 -10.08 2.41 -4.65
CA SER A 92 -10.16 1.68 -3.37
C SER A 92 -9.11 2.18 -2.37
N GLN A 93 -8.65 3.42 -2.52
CA GLN A 93 -7.84 4.16 -1.56
C GLN A 93 -8.69 4.77 -0.43
N THR A 94 -10.00 4.48 -0.34
CA THR A 94 -10.82 4.91 0.80
C THR A 94 -10.34 4.21 2.08
N PRO A 95 -9.83 4.96 3.08
CA PRO A 95 -9.44 4.38 4.35
C PRO A 95 -10.65 3.73 5.02
N GLY A 96 -10.44 2.59 5.67
CA GLY A 96 -11.52 1.89 6.35
C GLY A 96 -11.01 0.78 7.27
N PRO A 97 -11.90 0.13 8.05
CA PRO A 97 -11.49 -0.93 8.98
C PRO A 97 -10.74 -2.09 8.30
N SER A 98 -10.98 -2.32 7.01
CA SER A 98 -10.32 -3.36 6.19
C SER A 98 -9.05 -2.90 5.48
N SER A 99 -8.68 -1.61 5.55
CA SER A 99 -7.43 -1.07 5.00
C SER A 99 -6.97 0.09 5.90
N PRO A 100 -6.37 -0.24 7.06
CA PRO A 100 -5.86 0.76 7.98
C PRO A 100 -4.65 1.50 7.40
N ILE A 101 -4.45 2.73 7.87
CA ILE A 101 -3.24 3.51 7.62
C ILE A 101 -2.31 3.27 8.80
N PHE A 102 -1.18 2.61 8.54
CA PHE A 102 -0.11 2.37 9.49
C PHE A 102 0.83 3.56 9.57
N LEU A 103 1.33 3.85 10.77
CA LEU A 103 2.21 4.96 11.09
C LEU A 103 3.50 4.46 11.77
N PRO A 104 4.61 5.22 11.69
CA PRO A 104 5.83 4.92 12.45
C PRO A 104 5.65 4.88 13.97
N SER A 105 4.55 5.46 14.48
CA SER A 105 4.20 5.47 15.90
C SER A 105 3.39 4.25 16.36
N ASP A 106 2.95 3.40 15.43
CA ASP A 106 2.23 2.18 15.76
C ASP A 106 3.18 1.14 16.38
N ASP A 107 2.64 -0.03 16.76
CA ASP A 107 3.46 -1.13 17.27
C ASP A 107 4.60 -1.48 16.31
N GLU A 108 5.74 -1.89 16.86
CA GLU A 108 6.94 -2.22 16.08
C GLU A 108 6.63 -3.25 14.99
N TRP A 109 5.83 -4.27 15.31
CA TRP A 109 5.51 -5.34 14.38
C TRP A 109 4.48 -4.93 13.34
N ASP A 110 3.52 -4.08 13.70
CA ASP A 110 2.54 -3.52 12.75
C ASP A 110 3.25 -2.66 11.70
N TRP A 111 4.15 -1.77 12.16
CA TRP A 111 4.92 -0.92 11.26
C TRP A 111 5.93 -1.70 10.42
N LEU A 112 6.59 -2.70 11.01
CA LEU A 112 7.50 -3.57 10.28
C LEU A 112 6.78 -4.40 9.21
N LEU A 113 5.60 -4.94 9.53
CA LEU A 113 4.77 -5.70 8.60
C LEU A 113 4.29 -4.80 7.45
N ALA A 114 3.84 -3.58 7.74
CA ALA A 114 3.45 -2.61 6.73
C ALA A 114 4.60 -2.33 5.74
N LYS A 115 5.80 -2.03 6.24
CA LYS A 115 6.99 -1.84 5.39
C LYS A 115 7.36 -3.10 4.60
N THR A 116 7.17 -4.28 5.16
CA THR A 116 7.44 -5.56 4.48
C THR A 116 6.51 -5.74 3.28
N TRP A 117 5.22 -5.41 3.41
CA TRP A 117 4.29 -5.41 2.27
C TRP A 117 4.70 -4.43 1.17
N VAL A 118 5.19 -3.25 1.53
CA VAL A 118 5.72 -2.28 0.57
C VAL A 118 6.93 -2.82 -0.18
N ARG A 119 7.86 -3.47 0.53
CA ARG A 119 9.02 -4.12 -0.10
C ARG A 119 8.62 -5.29 -1.00
N ASN A 120 7.58 -6.04 -0.63
CA ASN A 120 7.03 -7.11 -1.46
C ASN A 120 6.38 -6.56 -2.74
N ALA A 121 5.60 -5.49 -2.64
CA ALA A 121 5.03 -4.78 -3.79
C ALA A 121 6.11 -4.23 -4.74
N ASP A 122 7.14 -3.59 -4.19
CA ASP A 122 8.29 -3.12 -4.96
C ASP A 122 8.99 -4.26 -5.71
N PHE A 123 9.16 -5.41 -5.05
CA PHE A 123 9.73 -6.59 -5.71
C PHE A 123 8.88 -7.04 -6.91
N TYR A 124 7.55 -7.11 -6.77
CA TYR A 124 6.67 -7.46 -7.90
C TYR A 124 6.77 -6.44 -9.03
N SER A 125 6.68 -5.14 -8.72
CA SER A 125 6.79 -4.08 -9.72
C SER A 125 8.13 -4.15 -10.45
N HIS A 126 9.22 -4.32 -9.71
CA HIS A 126 10.57 -4.40 -10.27
C HIS A 126 10.76 -5.61 -11.18
N GLN A 127 10.19 -6.77 -10.85
CA GLN A 127 10.36 -7.97 -11.67
C GLN A 127 9.43 -8.01 -12.90
N LEU A 128 8.30 -7.31 -12.85
CA LEU A 128 7.28 -7.39 -13.91
C LEU A 128 7.29 -6.20 -14.86
N LEU A 129 7.69 -5.01 -14.40
CA LEU A 129 7.48 -3.75 -15.12
C LEU A 129 8.76 -2.96 -15.40
N THR A 130 9.85 -3.20 -14.66
CA THR A 130 11.12 -2.47 -14.77
C THR A 130 12.20 -3.32 -15.42
#